data_AF-A0A2Z6LLH3-F1
#
_entry.id   AF-A0A2Z6LLH3-F1
#
_cell.length_a   1.000
_cell.length_b   1.000
_cell.length_c   1.000
_cell.angle_alpha   90.00
_cell.angle_beta   90.00
_cell.angle_gamma   90.00
#
_symmetry.space_group_name_H-M   'P 1'
#
loop_
_entity.id
_entity.type
_entity.pdbx_description
1 polymer ?
#
loop_
_entity_poly.entity_id
_entity_poly.type
_entity_poly.pdbx_seq_one_letter_code
_entity_poly.pdbx_strand_id
1 'polypeptide(L)'
;MEIMDNILLLLFAGHDTSRSVLSSVMKYLGNLPEVYEQVLKEQLEISQGKEAGELLQWEDVQKMKYSWNVASEVMRLSPPVGGAYRNAIKD
;
A
#
# COMPACT_ATOMS: atom_id res chain seq x y z
N MET A 1 -23.48 -15.33 14.29
CA MET A 1 -23.42 -14.11 13.46
C MET A 1 -22.07 -13.43 13.54
N GLU A 2 -21.46 -13.34 14.73
CA GLU A 2 -20.12 -12.73 14.94
C GLU A 2 -19.03 -13.11 13.91
N ILE A 3 -18.85 -14.40 13.58
CA ILE A 3 -17.85 -14.82 12.57
C ILE A 3 -18.14 -14.20 11.19
N MET A 4 -19.41 -14.19 10.78
CA MET A 4 -19.84 -13.60 9.51
C MET A 4 -19.65 -12.08 9.52
N ASP A 5 -20.00 -11.42 10.61
CA ASP A 5 -19.84 -9.98 10.77
C ASP A 5 -18.36 -9.57 10.71
N ASN A 6 -17.48 -10.35 11.35
CA ASN A 6 -16.03 -10.14 11.30
C ASN A 6 -15.46 -10.34 9.89
N ILE A 7 -15.93 -11.36 9.15
CA ILE A 7 -15.51 -11.58 7.76
C ILE A 7 -15.94 -10.40 6.87
N LEU A 8 -17.18 -9.94 7.01
CA LEU A 8 -17.69 -8.79 6.26
C LEU A 8 -16.91 -7.52 6.59
N LEU A 9 -16.64 -7.27 7.87
CA LEU A 9 -15.85 -6.12 8.32
C LEU A 9 -14.45 -6.12 7.68
N LEU A 10 -13.75 -7.25 7.72
CA LEU A 10 -12.41 -7.38 7.13
C LEU A 10 -12.44 -7.17 5.61
N LEU A 11 -13.46 -7.71 4.93
CA LEU A 11 -13.61 -7.56 3.48
C LEU A 11 -13.80 -6.09 3.09
N PHE A 12 -14.74 -5.38 3.71
CA PHE A 12 -15.00 -3.98 3.40
C PHE A 12 -13.82 -3.08 3.79
N ALA A 13 -13.32 -3.23 5.01
CA ALA A 13 -12.22 -2.42 5.51
C ALA A 13 -10.95 -2.60 4.68
N GLY A 14 -10.63 -3.84 4.25
CA GLY A 14 -9.46 -4.14 3.45
C GLY A 14 -9.62 -3.76 1.97
N HIS A 15 -10.80 -3.94 1.38
CA HIS A 15 -11.03 -3.73 -0.04
C HIS A 15 -10.98 -2.24 -0.42
N ASP A 16 -11.82 -1.41 0.18
CA ASP A 16 -12.00 -0.03 -0.27
C ASP A 16 -10.78 0.84 0.06
N THR A 17 -10.16 0.62 1.22
CA THR A 17 -8.97 1.36 1.63
C THR A 17 -7.77 1.02 0.74
N SER A 18 -7.47 -0.26 0.54
CA SER A 18 -6.35 -0.71 -0.30
C SER A 18 -6.55 -0.29 -1.75
N ARG A 19 -7.78 -0.42 -2.29
CA ARG A 19 -8.11 0.02 -3.66
C ARG A 19 -7.84 1.51 -3.86
N SER A 20 -8.24 2.33 -2.90
CA SER A 20 -8.06 3.80 -2.96
C SER A 20 -6.57 4.17 -2.94
N VAL A 21 -5.78 3.55 -2.05
CA VAL A 21 -4.33 3.77 -1.98
C VAL A 21 -3.65 3.34 -3.27
N LEU A 22 -3.93 2.14 -3.78
CA LEU A 22 -3.34 1.64 -5.04
C LEU A 22 -3.67 2.55 -6.22
N SER A 23 -4.92 2.98 -6.35
CA SER A 23 -5.33 3.90 -7.42
C SER A 23 -4.58 5.23 -7.35
N SER A 24 -4.39 5.75 -6.12
CA SER A 24 -3.65 6.99 -5.88
C SER A 24 -2.16 6.81 -6.17
N VAL A 25 -1.54 5.70 -5.77
CA VAL A 25 -0.15 5.37 -6.10
C VAL A 25 0.06 5.38 -7.61
N MET A 26 -0.79 4.69 -8.37
CA MET A 26 -0.69 4.66 -9.83
C MET A 26 -0.81 6.07 -10.45
N LYS A 27 -1.73 6.90 -9.94
CA LYS A 27 -1.88 8.30 -10.37
C LYS A 27 -0.60 9.10 -10.10
N TYR A 28 -0.02 9.02 -8.91
CA TYR A 28 1.18 9.78 -8.57
C TYR A 28 2.40 9.30 -9.37
N LEU A 29 2.59 8.00 -9.54
CA LEU A 29 3.66 7.46 -10.39
C LEU A 29 3.52 7.91 -11.85
N GLY A 30 2.30 7.95 -12.39
CA GLY A 30 2.06 8.45 -13.74
C GLY A 30 2.33 9.95 -13.92
N ASN A 31 2.26 10.74 -12.85
CA ASN A 31 2.46 12.19 -12.88
C ASN A 31 3.88 12.62 -12.46
N LEU A 32 4.66 11.73 -11.83
CA LEU A 32 5.98 12.01 -11.28
C LEU A 32 7.00 11.01 -11.85
N PRO A 33 7.49 11.23 -13.09
CA PRO A 33 8.38 10.30 -13.78
C PRO A 33 9.64 9.96 -12.98
N GLU A 34 10.20 10.93 -12.26
CA GLU A 34 11.37 10.75 -11.42
C GLU A 34 11.11 9.76 -10.27
N VAL A 35 9.92 9.77 -9.67
CA VAL A 35 9.53 8.81 -8.62
C VAL A 35 9.30 7.44 -9.24
N TYR A 36 8.64 7.39 -10.40
CA TYR A 36 8.45 6.16 -11.16
C TYR A 36 9.77 5.48 -11.50
N GLU A 37 10.76 6.22 -12.01
CA GLU A 37 12.07 5.69 -12.35
C GLU A 37 12.79 5.07 -11.14
N GLN A 38 12.69 5.69 -9.96
CA GLN A 38 13.27 5.16 -8.73
C GLN A 38 12.56 3.88 -8.26
N VAL A 39 11.23 3.83 -8.32
CA VAL A 39 10.47 2.60 -8.02
C VAL A 39 10.84 1.50 -9.02
N LEU A 40 10.88 1.81 -10.31
CA LEU A 40 11.23 0.85 -11.35
C LEU A 40 12.64 0.29 -11.13
N LYS A 41 13.61 1.16 -10.82
CA LYS A 41 14.97 0.74 -10.50
C LYS A 41 15.02 -0.21 -9.31
N GLU A 42 14.34 0.12 -8.21
CA GLU A 42 14.26 -0.76 -7.03
C GLU A 42 13.66 -2.13 -7.38
N GLN A 43 12.56 -2.16 -8.13
CA GLN A 43 11.89 -3.40 -8.53
C GLN A 43 12.76 -4.23 -9.49
N LEU A 44 13.50 -3.59 -10.39
CA LEU A 44 14.45 -4.26 -11.28
C LEU A 44 15.62 -4.87 -10.50
N GLU A 45 16.20 -4.16 -9.54
CA GLU A 45 17.28 -4.67 -8.68
C GLU A 45 16.84 -5.90 -7.88
N ILE A 46 15.60 -5.91 -7.36
CA ILE A 46 15.02 -7.09 -6.69
C ILE A 46 14.85 -8.23 -7.68
N SER A 47 14.30 -7.96 -8.88
CA SER A 47 14.04 -9.00 -9.88
C SER A 47 15.31 -9.66 -10.42
N GLN A 48 16.42 -8.91 -10.52
CA GLN A 48 17.72 -9.43 -10.97
C GLN A 48 18.30 -10.47 -10.01
N GLY A 49 17.92 -10.42 -8.74
CA GLY A 49 18.32 -11.40 -7.74
C GLY A 49 17.52 -12.70 -7.77
N LYS A 50 16.56 -12.85 -8.69
CA LYS A 50 15.63 -13.98 -8.73
C LYS A 50 15.83 -14.85 -9.97
N GLU A 51 15.61 -16.15 -9.81
CA GLU A 51 15.61 -17.08 -10.94
C GLU A 51 14.35 -16.92 -11.81
N ALA A 52 14.44 -17.32 -13.08
CA ALA A 52 13.31 -17.26 -13.99
C ALA A 52 12.14 -18.13 -13.47
N GLY A 53 11.00 -17.51 -13.21
CA GLY A 53 9.81 -18.19 -12.68
C GLY A 53 9.76 -18.26 -11.15
N GLU A 54 10.77 -17.76 -10.45
CA GLU A 54 10.76 -17.67 -8.99
C GLU A 54 9.80 -16.56 -8.51
N LEU A 55 8.88 -16.92 -7.62
CA LEU A 55 7.94 -15.96 -7.01
C LEU A 55 8.61 -15.10 -5.95
N LEU A 56 8.08 -13.89 -5.73
CA LEU A 56 8.50 -13.01 -4.64
C LEU A 56 8.37 -13.73 -3.29
N GLN A 57 9.45 -13.70 -2.51
CA GLN A 57 9.44 -14.16 -1.13
C GLN A 57 9.27 -12.96 -0.19
N TRP A 58 9.00 -13.22 1.09
CA TRP A 58 8.79 -12.17 2.09
C TRP A 58 10.00 -11.23 2.21
N GLU A 59 11.21 -11.79 2.10
CA GLU A 59 12.47 -11.08 2.15
C GLU A 59 12.64 -10.11 0.98
N ASP A 60 12.00 -10.38 -0.17
CA ASP A 60 12.02 -9.48 -1.33
C ASP A 60 11.12 -8.28 -1.10
N VAL A 61 9.94 -8.49 -0.51
CA VAL A 61 9.03 -7.40 -0.14
C VAL A 61 9.68 -6.47 0.89
N GLN A 62 10.46 -7.01 1.83
CA GLN A 62 11.20 -6.22 2.80
C GLN A 62 12.31 -5.34 2.18
N LYS A 63 12.77 -5.66 0.96
CA LYS A 63 13.74 -4.83 0.22
C LYS A 63 13.08 -3.63 -0.49
N MET A 64 11.76 -3.62 -0.66
CA MET A 64 10.99 -2.57 -1.37
C MET A 64 10.81 -1.29 -0.53
N LYS A 65 11.91 -0.75 0.01
CA LYS A 65 11.90 0.37 0.97
C LYS A 65 11.42 1.67 0.33
N TYR A 66 11.89 1.97 -0.88
CA TYR A 66 11.47 3.16 -1.62
C TYR A 66 10.00 3.07 -2.05
N SER A 67 9.58 1.91 -2.56
CA SER A 67 8.17 1.66 -2.89
C SER A 67 7.25 1.83 -1.67
N TRP A 68 7.68 1.36 -0.48
CA TRP A 68 6.95 1.57 0.77
C TRP A 68 6.89 3.05 1.19
N ASN A 69 7.99 3.80 1.00
CA ASN A 69 8.00 5.24 1.24
C ASN A 69 7.02 5.96 0.31
N VAL A 70 6.95 5.58 -0.97
CA VAL A 70 5.97 6.12 -1.92
C VAL A 70 4.54 5.83 -1.45
N ALA A 71 4.23 4.59 -1.08
CA ALA A 71 2.91 4.23 -0.56
C ALA A 71 2.56 5.03 0.71
N SER A 72 3.53 5.20 1.62
CA SER A 72 3.40 6.00 2.84
C SER A 72 3.11 7.47 2.54
N GLU A 73 3.82 8.05 1.58
CA GLU A 73 3.63 9.44 1.17
C GLU A 73 2.28 9.65 0.47
N VAL A 74 1.84 8.69 -0.34
CA VAL A 74 0.51 8.71 -0.93
C VAL A 74 -0.57 8.65 0.15
N MET A 75 -0.43 7.80 1.17
CA MET A 75 -1.36 7.77 2.31
C MET A 75 -1.33 9.07 3.12
N ARG A 76 -0.18 9.76 3.18
CA ARG A 76 -0.08 11.09 3.83
C ARG A 76 -0.82 12.17 3.03
N LEU A 77 -0.70 12.16 1.70
CA LEU A 77 -1.30 13.16 0.80
C LEU A 77 -2.78 12.90 0.49
N SER A 78 -3.18 11.63 0.44
CA SER A 78 -4.50 11.16 0.04
C SER A 78 -4.91 9.98 0.92
N PRO A 79 -5.17 10.21 2.22
CA PRO A 79 -5.52 9.14 3.14
C PRO A 79 -6.85 8.50 2.72
N PRO A 80 -6.94 7.16 2.68
CA PRO A 80 -8.18 6.47 2.32
C PRO A 80 -9.30 6.69 3.36
N VAL A 81 -8.93 7.05 4.59
CA VAL A 81 -9.85 7.35 5.69
C VAL A 81 -9.46 8.71 6.29
N GLY A 82 -10.37 9.69 6.26
CA GLY A 82 -10.09 11.06 6.70
C GLY A 82 -9.93 11.26 8.21
N GLY A 83 -10.15 10.22 9.01
CA GLY A 83 -10.06 10.25 10.46
C GLY A 83 -11.06 9.32 11.12
N ALA A 84 -11.05 9.29 12.45
CA ALA A 84 -11.99 8.49 13.23
C ALA A 84 -12.67 9.35 14.28
N TYR A 85 -13.94 9.07 14.53
CA TYR A 85 -14.71 9.72 15.58
C TYR A 85 -14.20 9.29 16.97
N ARG A 86 -14.18 10.23 17.91
CA ARG A 86 -13.80 10.04 19.31
C ARG A 86 -14.77 10.81 20.18
N ASN A 87 -15.18 10.20 21.29
CA ASN A 87 -16.01 10.83 22.32
C ASN A 87 -15.24 10.82 23.65
N ALA A 88 -15.29 11.92 24.40
CA ALA A 88 -14.73 11.98 25.75
C ALA A 88 -15.58 11.09 26.68
N ILE A 89 -14.92 10.26 27.49
CA ILE A 89 -15.59 9.36 28.46
C ILE A 89 -15.78 10.00 29.84
N LYS A 90 -15.05 11.09 30.09
CA LYS A 90 -15.10 11.97 31.26
C LYS A 90 -14.67 13.36 30.80
N ASP A 91 -15.10 14.38 31.53
CA ASP A 91 -14.63 15.76 31.37
C ASP A 91 -13.12 15.88 31.68
#